data_AF-A0A7Y5BP00-F1
#
_entry.id   AF-A0A7Y5BP00-F1
#
_cell.length_a   1.000
_cell.length_b   1.000
_cell.length_c   1.000
_cell.angle_alpha   90.00
_cell.angle_beta   90.00
_cell.angle_gamma   90.00
#
_symmetry.space_group_name_H-M   'P 1'
#
loop_
_entity.id
_entity.type
_entity.pdbx_description
1 polymer ?
#
loop_
_entity_poly.entity_id
_entity_poly.type
_entity_poly.pdbx_seq_one_letter_code
_entity_poly.pdbx_strand_id
1 'polypeptide(L)'
;MPSLQRRMIMLGILWHESGLTKPALQARVEAQLGSGCFGIQPTLALARDIRIIRQVLQGAGYRLKYSRKPGSAGYQITDRPGLEPILEKKLLSAVAEVSPEQAEIFALLTPAERVWQGATLSDQLLAQAVRRLRQEQPEMKEAEAQREVLRRMYQVDGAR
;
A
#
# COMPACT_ATOMS: atom_id res chain seq x y z
N MET A 1 -3.44 12.62 -24.35
CA MET A 1 -3.79 12.65 -22.91
C MET A 1 -3.49 14.05 -22.34
N PRO A 2 -4.41 14.67 -21.57
CA PRO A 2 -4.20 16.01 -21.03
C PRO A 2 -3.06 16.00 -20.01
N SER A 3 -2.04 16.82 -20.25
CA SER A 3 -0.83 16.88 -19.42
C SER A 3 -1.08 17.25 -17.95
N LEU A 4 -2.19 17.93 -17.65
CA LEU A 4 -2.56 18.31 -16.28
C LEU A 4 -2.93 17.11 -15.40
N GLN A 5 -3.76 16.20 -15.91
CA GLN A 5 -4.21 15.03 -15.16
C GLN A 5 -3.03 14.14 -14.75
N ARG A 6 -2.09 13.94 -15.68
CA ARG A 6 -0.85 13.21 -15.43
C ARG A 6 0.00 13.85 -14.34
N ARG A 7 0.14 15.18 -14.36
CA ARG A 7 0.88 15.92 -13.33
C ARG A 7 0.21 15.85 -11.95
N MET A 8 -1.12 15.92 -11.89
CA MET A 8 -1.86 15.80 -10.64
C MET A 8 -1.66 14.42 -10.00
N ILE A 9 -1.76 13.35 -10.80
CA ILE A 9 -1.49 11.99 -10.34
C ILE A 9 -0.04 11.84 -9.90
N MET A 10 0.92 12.31 -10.71
CA MET A 10 2.34 12.29 -10.35
C MET A 10 2.61 13.04 -9.04
N LEU A 11 2.02 14.21 -8.85
CA LEU A 11 2.16 14.99 -7.63
C LEU A 11 1.59 14.22 -6.44
N GLY A 12 0.40 13.64 -6.58
CA GLY A 12 -0.22 12.81 -5.54
C GLY A 12 0.65 11.62 -5.15
N ILE A 13 1.16 10.86 -6.13
CA ILE A 13 2.08 9.74 -5.90
C ILE A 13 3.34 10.24 -5.20
N LEU A 14 3.98 11.29 -5.73
CA LEU A 14 5.21 11.85 -5.15
C LEU A 14 5.00 12.45 -3.76
N TRP A 15 3.78 12.86 -3.41
CA TRP A 15 3.44 13.38 -2.09
C TRP A 15 3.31 12.26 -1.05
N HIS A 16 2.70 11.14 -1.40
CA HIS A 16 2.48 10.03 -0.46
C HIS A 16 3.64 9.04 -0.42
N GLU A 17 4.41 8.96 -1.50
CA GLU A 17 5.47 7.98 -1.66
C GLU A 17 6.83 8.64 -1.84
N SER A 18 7.84 8.07 -1.20
CA SER A 18 9.24 8.50 -1.29
C SER A 18 10.09 7.37 -1.87
N GLY A 19 11.21 7.69 -2.51
CA GLY A 19 12.14 6.69 -3.04
C GLY A 19 11.69 6.07 -4.37
N LEU A 20 10.77 6.72 -5.09
CA LEU A 20 10.35 6.22 -6.40
C LEU A 20 11.42 6.53 -7.45
N THR A 21 11.94 5.50 -8.11
CA THR A 21 12.79 5.66 -9.30
C THR A 21 11.96 6.18 -10.47
N LYS A 22 12.62 6.67 -11.53
CA LYS A 22 11.92 7.10 -12.75
C LYS A 22 11.02 6.01 -13.35
N PRO A 23 11.49 4.75 -13.56
CA PRO A 23 10.64 3.69 -14.07
C PRO A 23 9.47 3.36 -13.15
N ALA A 24 9.70 3.33 -11.82
CA ALA A 24 8.64 3.05 -10.86
C ALA A 24 7.54 4.12 -10.85
N LEU A 25 7.93 5.41 -10.89
CA LEU A 25 6.98 6.51 -10.97
C LEU A 25 6.17 6.45 -12.28
N GLN A 26 6.83 6.16 -13.41
CA GLN A 26 6.15 6.01 -14.69
C GLN A 26 5.12 4.87 -14.66
N ALA A 27 5.52 3.69 -14.16
CA ALA A 27 4.65 2.52 -14.08
C ALA A 27 3.41 2.78 -13.21
N ARG A 28 3.54 3.48 -12.07
CA ARG A 28 2.38 3.82 -11.22
C ARG A 28 1.41 4.78 -11.90
N VAL A 29 1.94 5.76 -12.63
CA VAL A 29 1.11 6.70 -13.37
C VAL A 29 0.38 6.00 -14.52
N GLU A 30 1.04 5.09 -15.23
CA GLU A 30 0.41 4.26 -16.27
C GLU A 30 -0.63 3.30 -15.71
N ALA A 31 -0.43 2.76 -14.51
CA ALA A 31 -1.44 1.92 -13.85
C ALA A 31 -2.73 2.70 -13.54
N GLN A 32 -2.65 4.01 -13.30
CA GLN A 32 -3.83 4.85 -13.02
C GLN A 32 -4.46 5.47 -14.27
N LEU A 33 -3.65 5.83 -15.28
CA LEU A 33 -4.12 6.53 -16.48
C LEU A 33 -4.20 5.68 -17.74
N GLY A 34 -3.80 4.42 -17.66
CA GLY A 34 -3.62 3.54 -18.79
C GLY A 34 -2.21 3.61 -19.39
N SER A 35 -1.84 2.55 -20.10
CA SER A 35 -0.57 2.43 -20.79
C SER A 35 -0.41 3.52 -21.85
N GLY A 36 0.84 3.97 -22.06
CA GLY A 36 1.14 4.99 -23.06
C GLY A 36 0.65 6.41 -22.71
N CYS A 37 0.21 6.67 -21.48
CA CYS A 37 -0.26 8.01 -21.06
C CYS A 37 0.83 9.11 -21.14
N PHE A 38 2.10 8.73 -21.23
CA PHE A 38 3.23 9.65 -21.48
C PHE A 38 3.48 9.93 -22.97
N GLY A 39 2.77 9.26 -23.88
CA GLY A 39 2.87 9.43 -25.33
C GLY A 39 4.13 8.79 -25.93
N ILE A 40 4.46 9.22 -27.16
CA ILE A 40 5.53 8.63 -27.99
C ILE A 40 6.92 8.81 -27.35
N GLN A 41 7.12 9.87 -26.57
CA GLN A 41 8.41 10.21 -25.94
C GLN A 41 8.28 10.24 -24.41
N PRO A 42 8.14 9.07 -23.76
CA PRO A 42 7.77 9.00 -22.36
C PRO A 42 8.80 9.64 -21.42
N THR A 43 10.09 9.44 -21.69
CA THR A 43 11.19 10.03 -20.91
C THR A 43 11.16 11.56 -20.94
N LEU A 44 10.86 12.16 -22.10
CA LEU A 44 10.81 13.61 -22.26
C LEU A 44 9.55 14.18 -21.58
N ALA A 45 8.41 13.52 -21.75
CA ALA A 45 7.16 13.89 -21.08
C ALA A 45 7.33 13.86 -19.56
N LEU A 46 7.88 12.79 -19.02
CA LEU A 46 8.19 12.65 -17.59
C LEU A 46 9.12 13.76 -17.09
N ALA A 47 10.21 14.04 -17.83
CA ALA A 47 11.15 15.09 -17.45
C ALA A 47 10.51 16.50 -17.41
N ARG A 48 9.62 16.80 -18.37
CA ARG A 48 8.86 18.06 -18.39
C ARG A 48 7.90 18.14 -17.21
N ASP A 49 7.18 17.08 -16.92
CA ASP A 49 6.21 17.05 -15.81
C ASP A 49 6.92 17.16 -14.45
N ILE A 50 8.04 16.47 -14.25
CA ILE A 50 8.87 16.61 -13.05
C ILE A 50 9.37 18.04 -12.86
N ARG A 51 9.76 18.73 -13.94
CA ARG A 51 10.21 20.12 -13.86
C ARG A 51 9.09 21.03 -13.35
N ILE A 52 7.87 20.86 -13.85
CA ILE A 52 6.70 21.64 -13.45
C ILE A 52 6.32 21.33 -12.01
N ILE A 53 6.27 20.06 -11.63
CA ILE A 53 6.01 19.63 -10.25
C ILE A 53 7.03 20.23 -9.29
N ARG A 54 8.31 20.28 -9.67
CA ARG A 54 9.36 20.91 -8.86
C ARG A 54 9.08 22.40 -8.62
N GLN A 55 8.63 23.13 -9.65
CA GLN A 55 8.27 24.55 -9.52
C GLN A 55 7.06 24.74 -8.60
N VAL A 56 6.02 23.92 -8.75
CA VAL A 56 4.83 23.95 -7.89
C VAL A 56 5.20 23.70 -6.43
N LEU A 57 5.98 22.65 -6.16
CA LEU A 57 6.45 22.33 -4.81
C LEU A 57 7.31 23.45 -4.22
N GLN A 58 8.22 24.03 -5.02
CA GLN A 58 9.06 25.14 -4.58
C GLN A 58 8.24 26.38 -4.21
N GLY A 59 7.19 26.70 -4.98
CA GLY A 59 6.26 27.78 -4.65
C GLY A 59 5.50 27.56 -3.34
N ALA A 60 5.36 26.31 -2.89
CA ALA A 60 4.75 25.92 -1.62
C ALA A 60 5.78 25.69 -0.49
N GLY A 61 7.06 26.01 -0.70
CA GLY A 61 8.12 25.85 0.31
C GLY A 61 8.75 24.45 0.40
N TYR A 62 8.37 23.53 -0.49
CA TYR A 62 8.89 22.15 -0.53
C TYR A 62 9.91 21.95 -1.65
N ARG A 63 10.77 20.92 -1.54
CA ARG A 63 11.78 20.65 -2.58
C ARG A 63 11.76 19.19 -3.02
N LEU A 64 11.57 18.94 -4.31
CA LEU A 64 11.70 17.62 -4.92
C LEU A 64 13.15 17.33 -5.35
N LYS A 65 13.79 16.38 -4.67
CA LYS A 65 15.16 15.88 -4.96
C LYS A 65 15.10 14.47 -5.51
N TYR A 66 16.15 14.07 -6.23
CA TYR A 66 16.37 12.67 -6.62
C TYR A 66 17.65 12.16 -5.96
N SER A 67 17.52 11.16 -5.09
CA SER A 67 18.66 10.49 -4.47
C SER A 67 19.14 9.35 -5.35
N ARG A 68 20.46 9.13 -5.36
CA ARG A 68 21.13 7.98 -6.01
C ARG A 68 21.83 7.08 -5.01
N LYS A 69 21.68 7.34 -3.71
CA LYS A 69 22.33 6.54 -2.68
C LYS A 69 21.71 5.14 -2.64
N PRO A 70 22.52 4.07 -2.51
CA PRO A 70 22.00 2.72 -2.27
C PRO A 70 21.04 2.70 -1.08
N GLY A 71 19.93 1.97 -1.19
CA GLY A 71 18.88 1.90 -0.17
C GLY A 71 17.96 3.13 -0.05
N SER A 72 18.24 4.22 -0.76
CA SER A 72 17.39 5.43 -0.77
C SER A 72 17.28 6.09 -2.14
N ALA A 73 17.49 5.32 -3.22
CA ALA A 73 17.43 5.84 -4.58
C ALA A 73 15.99 6.23 -4.95
N GLY A 74 15.82 7.36 -5.63
CA GLY A 74 14.51 7.81 -6.12
C GLY A 74 14.15 9.23 -5.72
N TYR A 75 12.94 9.64 -6.10
CA TYR A 75 12.38 10.95 -5.83
C TYR A 75 11.96 11.10 -4.36
N GLN A 76 12.31 12.23 -3.76
CA GLN A 76 12.00 12.56 -2.37
C GLN A 76 11.61 14.03 -2.28
N ILE A 77 10.55 14.34 -1.53
CA ILE A 77 10.21 15.71 -1.18
C ILE A 77 10.82 16.01 0.18
N THR A 78 11.71 17.00 0.25
CA THR A 78 12.26 17.51 1.51
C THR A 78 11.41 18.65 2.04
N ASP A 79 11.62 18.96 3.33
CA ASP A 79 10.96 20.07 4.02
C ASP A 79 9.44 19.84 4.21
N ARG A 80 8.98 18.58 4.12
CA ARG A 80 7.64 18.21 4.56
C ARG A 80 7.53 18.45 6.07
N PRO A 81 6.39 18.93 6.59
CA PRO A 81 6.13 18.82 8.02
C PRO A 81 6.29 17.36 8.42
N GLY A 82 7.02 17.11 9.52
CA GLY A 82 7.10 15.78 10.09
C GLY A 82 5.70 15.24 10.38
N LEU A 83 5.58 13.93 10.54
CA LEU A 83 4.36 13.35 11.09
C LEU A 83 4.04 14.05 12.41
N GLU A 84 2.76 14.33 12.65
CA GLU A 84 2.35 14.81 13.96
C GLU A 84 2.87 13.82 15.02
N PRO A 85 3.48 14.28 16.13
CA PRO A 85 4.11 13.38 17.11
C PRO A 85 3.19 12.26 17.60
N ILE A 86 1.88 12.54 17.68
CA ILE A 86 0.86 11.54 18.05
C ILE A 86 0.74 10.45 17.00
N LEU A 87 0.74 10.82 15.71
CA LEU A 87 0.66 9.87 14.60
C LEU A 87 1.94 9.05 14.47
N GLU A 88 3.10 9.68 14.65
CA GLU A 88 4.39 8.99 14.71
C GLU A 88 4.42 7.95 15.83
N LYS A 89 3.97 8.33 17.05
CA LYS A 89 3.87 7.40 18.18
C LYS A 89 2.92 6.23 17.86
N LYS A 90 1.76 6.50 17.26
CA LYS A 90 0.82 5.43 16.85
C LYS A 90 1.43 4.48 15.83
N LEU A 91 2.16 5.00 14.85
CA LEU A 91 2.86 4.17 13.85
C LEU A 91 3.95 3.32 14.50
N LEU A 92 4.77 3.92 15.38
CA LEU A 92 5.82 3.18 16.10
C LEU A 92 5.22 2.10 17.01
N SER A 93 4.11 2.38 17.69
CA SER A 93 3.40 1.37 18.49
C SER A 93 2.85 0.24 17.62
N ALA A 94 2.22 0.55 16.48
CA ALA A 94 1.71 -0.47 15.55
C ALA A 94 2.84 -1.33 14.95
N VAL A 95 4.01 -0.73 14.66
CA VAL A 95 5.19 -1.47 14.20
C VAL A 95 5.78 -2.33 15.31
N ALA A 96 5.79 -1.85 16.56
CA ALA A 96 6.28 -2.61 17.71
C ALA A 96 5.43 -3.85 18.04
N GLU A 97 4.16 -3.88 17.62
CA GLU A 97 3.30 -5.06 17.70
C GLU A 97 3.68 -6.15 16.69
N VAL A 98 4.44 -5.81 15.64
CA VAL A 98 4.93 -6.76 14.64
C VAL A 98 6.29 -7.30 15.07
N SER A 99 6.41 -8.63 15.19
CA SER A 99 7.71 -9.26 15.45
C SER A 99 8.68 -8.99 14.28
N PRO A 100 9.88 -8.42 14.54
CA PRO A 100 10.90 -8.22 13.51
C PRO A 100 11.28 -9.52 12.79
N GLU A 101 11.34 -10.62 13.53
CA GLU A 101 11.65 -11.96 13.00
C GLU A 101 10.56 -12.42 12.02
N GLN A 102 9.29 -12.15 12.32
CA GLN A 102 8.18 -12.46 11.40
C GLN A 102 8.22 -11.59 10.15
N ALA A 103 8.60 -10.31 10.27
CA ALA A 103 8.77 -9.43 9.12
C ALA A 103 9.92 -9.90 8.21
N GLU A 104 11.04 -10.37 8.78
CA GLU A 104 12.16 -10.94 8.03
C GLU A 104 11.76 -12.23 7.31
N ILE A 105 11.07 -13.15 7.99
CA ILE A 105 10.56 -14.38 7.36
C ILE A 105 9.60 -14.03 6.21
N PHE A 106 8.68 -13.09 6.43
CA PHE A 106 7.73 -12.66 5.39
C PHE A 106 8.42 -12.00 4.19
N ALA A 107 9.54 -11.30 4.41
CA ALA A 107 10.34 -10.71 3.34
C ALA A 107 10.99 -11.77 2.43
N LEU A 108 11.33 -12.94 2.97
CA LEU A 108 11.92 -14.06 2.23
C LEU A 108 10.90 -14.81 1.35
N LEU A 109 9.60 -14.70 1.64
CA LEU A 109 8.55 -15.36 0.87
C LEU A 109 8.38 -14.74 -0.52
N THR A 110 8.27 -15.60 -1.53
CA THR A 110 7.81 -15.25 -2.87
C THR A 110 6.34 -14.79 -2.85
N PRO A 111 5.88 -14.06 -3.89
CA PRO A 111 4.47 -13.67 -3.98
C PRO A 111 3.49 -14.85 -3.86
N ALA A 112 3.82 -16.00 -4.46
CA ALA A 112 2.98 -17.20 -4.40
C ALA A 112 2.91 -17.76 -2.97
N GLU A 113 4.04 -17.84 -2.27
CA GLU A 113 4.09 -18.32 -0.89
C GLU A 113 3.33 -17.41 0.07
N ARG A 114 3.33 -16.09 -0.15
CA ARG A 114 2.52 -15.14 0.63
C ARG A 114 1.03 -15.36 0.43
N VAL A 115 0.60 -15.62 -0.80
CA VAL A 115 -0.80 -15.97 -1.09
C VAL A 115 -1.18 -17.27 -0.38
N TRP A 116 -0.34 -18.30 -0.45
CA TRP A 116 -0.56 -19.56 0.25
C TRP A 116 -0.62 -19.39 1.76
N GLN A 117 0.31 -18.62 2.33
CA GLN A 117 0.31 -18.30 3.76
C GLN A 117 -0.98 -17.58 4.18
N GLY A 118 -1.43 -16.60 3.39
CA GLY A 118 -2.70 -15.90 3.62
C GLY A 118 -3.91 -16.84 3.58
N ALA A 119 -3.95 -17.75 2.60
CA ALA A 119 -5.01 -18.75 2.50
C ALA A 119 -5.01 -19.71 3.70
N THR A 120 -3.84 -20.24 4.07
CA THR A 120 -3.70 -21.14 5.23
C THR A 120 -4.10 -20.46 6.54
N LEU A 121 -3.70 -19.21 6.76
CA LEU A 121 -4.11 -18.46 7.95
C LEU A 121 -5.62 -18.24 7.99
N SER A 122 -6.23 -17.94 6.84
CA SER A 122 -7.68 -17.77 6.73
C SER A 122 -8.44 -19.06 7.06
N ASP A 123 -7.97 -20.20 6.55
CA ASP A 123 -8.55 -21.52 6.83
C ASP A 123 -8.42 -21.87 8.33
N GLN A 124 -7.27 -21.59 8.94
CA GLN A 124 -7.05 -21.83 10.36
C GLN A 124 -7.96 -20.98 11.25
N LEU A 125 -8.13 -19.70 10.91
CA LEU A 125 -9.04 -18.79 11.61
C LEU A 125 -10.49 -19.26 11.49
N LEU A 126 -10.91 -19.68 10.29
CA LEU A 126 -12.24 -20.25 10.07
C LEU A 126 -12.45 -21.50 10.92
N ALA A 127 -11.50 -22.44 10.90
CA ALA A 127 -11.58 -23.67 11.69
C ALA A 127 -11.64 -23.38 13.20
N GLN A 128 -10.88 -22.38 13.68
CA GLN A 128 -10.92 -21.96 15.07
C GLN A 128 -12.27 -21.33 15.45
N ALA A 129 -12.84 -20.48 14.59
CA ALA A 129 -14.15 -19.90 14.81
C ALA A 129 -15.26 -20.96 14.82
N VAL A 130 -15.21 -21.95 13.93
CA VAL A 130 -16.13 -23.10 13.92
C VAL A 130 -16.02 -23.91 15.21
N ARG A 131 -14.79 -24.21 15.66
CA ARG A 131 -14.57 -24.92 16.93
C ARG A 131 -15.17 -24.16 18.11
N ARG A 132 -14.97 -22.84 18.20
CA ARG A 132 -15.55 -22.01 19.27
C ARG A 132 -17.08 -22.02 19.23
N LEU A 133 -17.67 -21.82 18.05
CA LEU A 133 -19.13 -21.82 17.90
C LEU A 133 -19.75 -23.15 18.35
N ARG A 134 -19.11 -24.27 18.05
CA ARG A 134 -19.56 -25.59 18.50
C ARG A 134 -19.34 -25.84 19.99
N GLN A 135 -18.35 -25.20 20.62
CA GLN A 135 -18.21 -25.23 22.08
C GLN A 135 -19.35 -24.45 22.75
N GLU A 136 -19.75 -23.33 22.18
CA GLU A 136 -20.89 -22.51 22.65
C GLU A 136 -22.24 -23.18 22.36
N GLN A 137 -22.35 -23.93 21.26
CA GLN A 137 -23.57 -24.62 20.82
C GLN A 137 -23.26 -26.08 20.43
N PRO A 138 -23.15 -27.00 21.41
CA PRO A 138 -22.70 -28.38 21.19
C PRO A 138 -23.57 -29.20 20.22
N GLU A 139 -24.87 -28.89 20.18
CA GLU A 139 -25.85 -29.56 19.31
C GLU A 139 -25.66 -29.25 17.82
N MET A 140 -24.89 -28.20 17.49
CA MET A 140 -24.70 -27.72 16.12
C MET A 140 -23.74 -28.63 15.35
N LYS A 141 -24.20 -29.08 14.17
CA LYS A 141 -23.37 -29.88 13.26
C LYS A 141 -22.28 -29.03 12.63
N GLU A 142 -21.14 -29.64 12.32
CA GLU A 142 -19.97 -28.92 11.79
C GLU A 142 -20.24 -28.14 10.51
N ALA A 143 -20.93 -28.74 9.53
CA ALA A 143 -21.30 -28.08 8.28
C ALA A 143 -22.29 -26.92 8.48
N GLU A 144 -23.04 -26.91 9.57
CA GLU A 144 -23.95 -25.81 9.94
C GLU A 144 -23.17 -24.70 10.63
N ALA A 145 -22.28 -25.05 11.56
CA ALA A 145 -21.36 -24.10 12.21
C ALA A 145 -20.46 -23.39 11.19
N GLN A 146 -19.92 -24.10 10.20
CA GLN A 146 -19.12 -23.49 9.13
C GLN A 146 -19.94 -22.49 8.30
N ARG A 147 -21.17 -22.85 7.91
CA ARG A 147 -22.07 -21.95 7.19
C ARG A 147 -22.40 -20.70 8.01
N GLU A 148 -22.66 -20.87 9.30
CA GLU A 148 -22.97 -19.76 10.21
C GLU A 148 -21.77 -18.83 10.44
N VAL A 149 -20.56 -19.37 10.61
CA VAL A 149 -19.34 -18.56 10.73
C VAL A 149 -19.07 -17.78 9.44
N LEU A 150 -19.15 -18.42 8.27
CA LEU A 150 -18.99 -17.74 6.99
C LEU A 150 -20.05 -16.65 6.81
N ARG A 151 -21.31 -16.94 7.14
CA ARG A 151 -22.39 -15.96 7.13
C ARG A 151 -22.02 -14.73 7.98
N ARG A 152 -21.56 -14.93 9.22
CA ARG A 152 -21.16 -13.82 10.10
C ARG A 152 -19.97 -13.03 9.56
N MET A 153 -18.95 -13.70 9.01
CA MET A 153 -17.76 -13.05 8.46
C MET A 153 -18.08 -12.18 7.24
N TYR A 154 -18.98 -12.64 6.36
CA TYR A 154 -19.34 -11.93 5.12
C TYR A 154 -20.57 -11.01 5.25
N GLN A 155 -21.26 -11.00 6.41
CA GLN A 155 -22.34 -10.05 6.71
C GLN A 155 -21.84 -8.76 7.37
N VAL A 156 -20.53 -8.60 7.58
CA VAL A 156 -19.91 -7.32 7.97
C VAL A 156 -19.85 -6.42 6.73
N ASP A 157 -21.02 -5.93 6.28
CA ASP A 157 -21.23 -4.75 5.42
C ASP A 157 -22.73 -4.56 5.15
N GLY A 158 -23.51 -4.26 6.20
CA GLY A 158 -24.94 -3.99 6.07
C GLY A 158 -25.62 -3.23 7.20
N ALA A 159 -24.89 -2.78 8.22
CA ALA A 159 -25.44 -1.90 9.25
C ALA A 159 -24.32 -1.19 10.04
N ARG A 160 -23.88 -0.03 9.54
CA ARG A 160 -23.62 1.20 10.30
C ARG A 160 -23.30 2.34 9.35
#